data_AF-A0A9P1IQB3-F1
#
_entry.id   AF-A0A9P1IQB3-F1
#
_cell.length_a   1.000
_cell.length_b   1.000
_cell.length_c   1.000
_cell.angle_alpha   90.00
_cell.angle_beta   90.00
_cell.angle_gamma   90.00
#
_symmetry.space_group_name_H-M   'P 1'
#
loop_
_entity.id
_entity.type
_entity.pdbx_description
1 polymer ?
#
loop_
_entity_poly.entity_id
_entity_poly.type
_entity_poly.pdbx_seq_one_letter_code
_entity_poly.pdbx_strand_id
1 'polypeptide(L)'
;MSTPSNPHNGWAKTADEEDRVEKLIRSSGCWDNHISVVDCMGDNGDWRKCQTELQSFKECMQKNFHNVRKQQAHVEAQQKKN
;
A
#
# COMPACT_ATOMS: atom_id res chain seq x y z
N MET A 1 1.65 6.99 -35.48
CA MET A 1 2.44 5.81 -35.05
C MET A 1 1.77 5.29 -33.78
N SER A 2 0.94 4.26 -33.91
CA SER A 2 0.11 3.75 -32.80
C SER A 2 0.89 2.65 -32.08
N THR A 3 1.32 2.92 -30.84
CA THR A 3 1.99 1.93 -30.00
C THR A 3 0.98 0.87 -29.55
N PRO A 4 1.27 -0.43 -29.70
CA PRO A 4 0.38 -1.49 -29.24
C PRO A 4 0.33 -1.48 -27.71
N SER A 5 -0.89 -1.43 -27.18
CA SER A 5 -1.21 -1.51 -25.76
C SER A 5 -0.76 -2.85 -25.19
N ASN A 6 0.39 -2.86 -24.53
CA ASN A 6 0.88 -3.98 -23.72
C ASN A 6 -0.06 -4.16 -22.49
N PRO A 7 -0.64 -5.35 -22.25
CA PRO A 7 -1.66 -5.56 -21.21
C PRO A 7 -1.10 -5.77 -19.80
N HIS A 8 0.21 -5.61 -19.58
CA HIS A 8 0.86 -5.98 -18.31
C HIS A 8 1.06 -4.86 -17.27
N ASN A 9 0.52 -3.66 -17.45
CA ASN A 9 0.64 -2.58 -16.45
C ASN A 9 -0.71 -1.92 -16.10
N GLY A 10 -1.74 -2.73 -15.84
CA GLY A 10 -3.08 -2.27 -15.45
C GLY A 10 -3.22 -1.88 -13.97
N TRP A 11 -2.17 -1.37 -13.31
CA TRP A 11 -2.19 -1.05 -11.88
C TRP A 11 -2.39 0.44 -11.54
N ALA A 12 -2.40 1.31 -12.55
CA ALA A 12 -2.47 2.76 -12.35
C ALA A 12 -3.11 3.46 -13.56
N LYS A 13 -4.41 3.23 -13.82
CA LYS A 13 -5.06 3.84 -14.99
C LYS A 13 -6.32 4.65 -14.71
N THR A 14 -6.73 4.82 -13.46
CA THR A 14 -7.83 5.73 -13.14
C THR A 14 -7.44 6.63 -11.95
N ALA A 15 -7.69 7.94 -12.06
CA ALA A 15 -7.48 8.89 -10.96
C ALA A 15 -8.28 8.53 -9.68
N ASP A 16 -9.33 7.72 -9.85
CA ASP A 16 -10.15 7.14 -8.78
C ASP A 16 -9.44 6.02 -7.97
N GLU A 17 -8.37 5.42 -8.51
CA GLU A 17 -7.59 4.40 -7.80
C GLU A 17 -6.51 4.98 -6.88
N GLU A 18 -6.02 6.21 -7.14
CA GLU A 18 -5.15 6.90 -6.17
C GLU A 18 -5.87 7.04 -4.83
N ASP A 19 -7.16 7.40 -4.86
CA ASP A 19 -8.02 7.47 -3.68
C ASP A 19 -8.20 6.11 -2.98
N ARG A 20 -8.31 5.01 -3.73
CA ARG A 20 -8.46 3.68 -3.13
C ARG A 20 -7.19 3.22 -2.42
N VAL A 21 -6.04 3.40 -3.05
CA VAL A 21 -4.76 3.04 -2.44
C VAL A 21 -4.49 3.92 -1.23
N GLU A 22 -4.70 5.24 -1.35
CA GLU A 22 -4.52 6.18 -0.26
C GLU A 22 -5.44 5.85 0.93
N LYS A 23 -6.72 5.55 0.66
CA LYS A 23 -7.67 5.14 1.68
C LYS A 23 -7.25 3.84 2.39
N LEU A 24 -6.75 2.86 1.65
CA LEU A 24 -6.23 1.62 2.23
C LEU A 24 -5.03 1.91 3.14
N ILE A 25 -4.09 2.73 2.67
CA ILE A 25 -2.92 3.11 3.45
C ILE A 25 -3.32 3.85 4.73
N ARG A 26 -4.24 4.81 4.65
CA ARG A 26 -4.80 5.50 5.84
C ARG A 26 -5.43 4.52 6.83
N SER A 27 -6.23 3.56 6.34
CA SER A 27 -6.87 2.56 7.20
C SER A 27 -5.90 1.57 7.84
N SER A 28 -4.74 1.35 7.23
CA SER A 28 -3.73 0.39 7.69
C SER A 28 -2.91 0.85 8.90
N GLY A 29 -2.91 2.16 9.19
CA GLY A 29 -2.04 2.77 10.20
C GLY A 29 -0.60 3.01 9.76
N CYS A 30 -0.26 2.80 8.48
CA CYS A 30 1.08 3.05 7.92
C CYS A 30 1.16 4.37 7.15
N TRP A 31 0.27 5.33 7.46
CA TRP A 31 0.17 6.60 6.77
C TRP A 31 1.47 7.43 6.89
N ASP A 32 2.06 7.47 8.08
CA ASP A 32 3.29 8.24 8.32
C ASP A 32 4.46 7.75 7.46
N ASN A 33 4.59 6.42 7.30
CA ASN A 33 5.61 5.84 6.43
C ASN A 33 5.34 6.15 4.94
N HIS A 34 4.08 6.25 4.53
CA HIS A 34 3.74 6.67 3.18
C HIS A 34 4.13 8.13 2.93
N ILE A 35 3.83 9.03 3.87
CA ILE A 35 4.26 10.44 3.79
C ILE A 35 5.79 10.54 3.69
N SER A 36 6.53 9.78 4.50
CA SER A 36 8.01 9.78 4.42
C SER A 36 8.54 9.39 3.03
N VAL A 37 7.87 8.43 2.37
CA VAL A 37 8.23 8.02 1.01
C VAL A 37 7.91 9.12 -0.01
N VAL A 38 6.73 9.74 0.09
CA VAL A 38 6.31 10.84 -0.78
C VAL A 38 7.24 12.04 -0.63
N ASP A 39 7.56 12.43 0.60
CA ASP A 39 8.49 13.53 0.90
C ASP A 39 9.87 13.25 0.30
N CYS A 40 10.43 12.05 0.52
CA CYS A 40 11.73 11.69 -0.04
C CYS A 40 11.73 11.72 -1.58
N MET A 41 10.64 11.29 -2.22
CA MET A 41 10.50 11.36 -3.68
C MET A 41 10.35 12.81 -4.16
N GLY A 42 9.66 13.66 -3.41
CA GLY A 42 9.54 15.10 -3.68
C GLY A 42 10.89 15.81 -3.62
N ASP A 43 11.72 15.46 -2.64
CA ASP A 43 13.05 16.06 -2.45
C ASP A 43 14.09 15.57 -3.46
N ASN A 44 14.13 14.25 -3.71
CA ASN A 44 15.20 13.62 -4.48
C ASN A 44 14.87 13.40 -5.96
N GLY A 45 13.58 13.26 -6.30
CA GLY A 45 13.13 12.87 -7.64
C GLY A 45 13.56 11.46 -8.10
N ASP A 46 14.25 10.71 -7.23
CA ASP A 46 14.78 9.38 -7.52
C ASP A 46 14.45 8.42 -6.38
N TRP A 47 13.47 7.55 -6.61
CA TRP A 47 13.02 6.56 -5.63
C TRP A 47 14.13 5.59 -5.19
N ARG A 48 15.20 5.42 -5.99
CA ARG A 48 16.35 4.57 -5.61
C ARG A 48 17.13 5.13 -4.43
N LYS A 49 17.04 6.44 -4.17
CA LYS A 49 17.61 7.07 -2.98
C LYS A 49 16.73 6.93 -1.74
N CYS A 50 15.44 6.63 -1.95
CA CYS A 50 14.43 6.49 -0.90
C CYS A 50 14.23 5.03 -0.45
N GLN A 51 15.25 4.18 -0.58
CA GLN A 51 15.14 2.75 -0.26
C GLN A 51 14.82 2.51 1.22
N THR A 52 15.34 3.34 2.12
CA THR A 52 15.12 3.21 3.57
C THR A 52 13.66 3.45 3.94
N GLU A 53 13.07 4.49 3.36
CA GLU A 53 11.70 4.93 3.54
C GLU A 53 10.75 3.89 2.93
N LEU A 54 11.06 3.41 1.72
CA LEU A 54 10.31 2.35 1.05
C LEU A 54 10.34 1.04 1.82
N GLN A 55 11.49 0.67 2.40
CA GLN A 55 11.62 -0.55 3.21
C GLN A 55 10.81 -0.44 4.50
N SER A 56 10.83 0.72 5.16
CA SER A 56 10.02 0.99 6.35
C SER A 56 8.51 0.89 6.06
N PHE A 57 8.08 1.48 4.95
CA PHE A 57 6.69 1.39 4.49
C PHE A 57 6.27 -0.05 4.21
N LYS A 58 7.12 -0.83 3.52
CA LYS A 58 6.88 -2.25 3.23
C LYS A 58 6.73 -3.08 4.50
N GLU A 59 7.59 -2.88 5.49
CA GLU A 59 7.52 -3.60 6.76
C GLU A 59 6.24 -3.29 7.52
N CYS A 60 5.80 -2.03 7.53
CA CYS A 60 4.54 -1.65 8.14
C CYS A 60 3.35 -2.35 7.46
N MET A 61 3.29 -2.31 6.13
CA MET A 61 2.25 -2.97 5.35
C MET A 61 2.19 -4.48 5.59
N GLN A 62 3.35 -5.15 5.65
CA GLN A 62 3.43 -6.58 5.96
C GLN A 62 2.87 -6.88 7.36
N LYS A 63 3.27 -6.11 8.37
CA LYS A 63 2.74 -6.25 9.74
C LYS A 63 1.22 -6.06 9.78
N ASN A 64 0.68 -5.06 9.08
CA ASN A 64 -0.76 -4.84 8.99
C ASN A 64 -1.49 -6.07 8.41
N PHE A 65 -1.00 -6.60 7.28
CA PHE A 65 -1.62 -7.77 6.64
C PHE A 65 -1.67 -9.00 7.55
N HIS A 66 -0.61 -9.25 8.32
CA HIS A 66 -0.59 -10.32 9.31
C HIS A 66 -1.61 -10.09 10.44
N ASN A 67 -1.77 -8.85 10.88
CA ASN A 67 -2.73 -8.50 11.94
C ASN A 67 -4.17 -8.64 11.47
N VAL A 68 -4.50 -8.18 10.25
CA VAL A 68 -5.85 -8.31 9.66
C VAL A 68 -6.24 -9.78 9.51
N ARG A 69 -5.34 -10.62 9.00
CA ARG A 69 -5.59 -12.08 8.88
C ARG A 69 -5.84 -12.74 10.23
N LYS A 70 -5.06 -12.39 11.26
CA LYS A 70 -5.27 -12.89 12.62
C LYS A 70 -6.63 -12.44 13.16
N GLN A 71 -6.97 -11.16 13.02
CA GLN A 71 -8.26 -10.63 13.46
C GLN A 71 -9.43 -11.32 12.77
N GLN A 72 -9.37 -11.54 11.45
CA GLN A 72 -10.39 -12.29 10.71
C GLN A 72 -10.55 -13.71 11.23
N ALA A 73 -9.45 -14.44 11.44
CA ALA A 73 -9.50 -15.78 12.01
C ALA A 73 -10.12 -15.79 13.43
N HIS A 74 -9.85 -14.77 14.25
CA HIS A 74 -10.47 -14.63 15.56
C HIS A 74 -11.97 -14.36 15.47
N VAL A 75 -12.41 -13.48 14.57
CA VAL A 75 -13.83 -13.15 14.35
C VAL A 75 -14.60 -14.37 13.84
N GLU A 76 -14.05 -15.11 12.87
CA GLU A 76 -14.65 -16.34 12.34
C GLU A 76 -14.76 -17.43 13.43
N ALA A 77 -13.75 -17.56 14.30
CA ALA A 77 -13.77 -18.50 15.41
C ALA A 77 -14.80 -18.12 16.49
N GLN A 78 -15.11 -16.84 16.66
CA GLN A 78 -16.16 -16.36 17.57
C GLN A 78 -17.56 -16.54 16.98
N GLN A 79 -17.74 -16.30 15.67
CA GLN A 79 -19.03 -16.49 14.99
C GLN A 79 -19.51 -17.95 15.01
N LYS A 80 -18.59 -18.92 14.92
CA LYS A 80 -18.94 -20.36 15.01
C LYS A 80 -19.39 -20.82 16.40
N LYS A 81 -19.22 -19.98 17.43
CA LYS A 81 -19.61 -20.28 18.82
C LYS A 81 -20.97 -19.67 19.21
N ASN A 82 -21.58 -18.89 18.33
CA ASN A 82 -22.88 -18.25 18.53
C ASN A 82 -23.92 -18.86 17.57
#